data_AF-A0A0A5GE72-F1
#
_entry.id   AF-A0A0A5GE72-F1
#
_cell.length_a   1.000
_cell.length_b   1.000
_cell.length_c   1.000
_cell.angle_alpha   90.00
_cell.angle_beta   90.00
_cell.angle_gamma   90.00
#
_symmetry.space_group_name_H-M   'P 1'
#
loop_
_entity.id
_entity.type
_entity.pdbx_description
1 polymer ?
#
loop_
_entity_poly.entity_id
_entity_poly.type
_entity_poly.pdbx_seq_one_letter_code
_entity_poly.pdbx_strand_id
1 'polypeptide(L)'
;MNKNIIHLMLILLGCVLVTLFSHNRAFATLWEELSPEEVEERADVIVKGKFDFSAETTYSEQTGPYVGVQFEIEEDYKGNFFNEVTAGIDYNDLSRIREFQKNDGEFLLFLKSTPLAILGSVGGPNGVVFIKNGEVKNEDKKSKEYFEEFLGLNDKSNSGLLNKNKYMNFLIVFLAIWGCSFIIARVISLLGFKWSPFGNTCWKNDAVITFAQALIITVVFIFLANS
;
A
#
# COMPACT_ATOMS: atom_id res chain seq x y z
N MET A 1 -29.20 6.44 -68.65
CA MET A 1 -28.69 5.39 -67.74
C MET A 1 -29.86 4.89 -66.90
N ASN A 2 -30.12 3.58 -66.85
CA ASN A 2 -31.30 3.03 -66.18
C ASN A 2 -31.21 3.26 -64.66
N LYS A 3 -32.30 3.69 -64.01
CA LYS A 3 -32.33 3.94 -62.54
C LYS A 3 -31.86 2.72 -61.75
N ASN A 4 -32.15 1.53 -62.26
CA ASN A 4 -31.75 0.26 -61.65
C ASN A 4 -30.23 0.04 -61.66
N ILE A 5 -29.52 0.55 -62.68
CA ILE A 5 -28.05 0.45 -62.76
C ILE A 5 -27.40 1.38 -61.73
N ILE A 6 -27.97 2.57 -61.51
CA ILE A 6 -27.46 3.53 -60.50
C ILE A 6 -27.60 2.96 -59.09
N HIS A 7 -28.74 2.34 -58.76
CA HIS A 7 -28.93 1.70 -57.46
C HIS A 7 -27.96 0.54 -57.23
N LEU A 8 -27.73 -0.29 -58.25
CA LEU A 8 -26.76 -1.39 -58.14
C LEU A 8 -25.34 -0.86 -57.88
N MET A 9 -24.93 0.20 -58.56
CA MET A 9 -23.60 0.80 -58.35
C MET A 9 -23.45 1.41 -56.95
N LEU A 10 -24.49 2.06 -56.41
CA LEU A 10 -24.45 2.63 -55.06
C LEU A 10 -24.37 1.54 -53.97
N ILE A 11 -25.08 0.43 -54.14
CA ILE A 11 -25.00 -0.72 -53.23
C ILE A 11 -23.59 -1.32 -53.27
N LEU A 12 -23.03 -1.51 -54.46
CA LEU A 12 -21.70 -2.08 -54.62
C LEU A 12 -20.62 -1.19 -53.99
N LEU A 13 -20.72 0.14 -54.19
CA LEU A 13 -19.84 1.12 -53.57
C LEU A 13 -19.96 1.10 -52.04
N GLY A 14 -21.18 0.98 -51.51
CA GLY A 14 -21.43 0.83 -50.08
C GLY A 14 -20.78 -0.42 -49.49
N CYS A 15 -20.91 -1.57 -50.16
CA CYS A 15 -20.26 -2.82 -49.74
C CYS A 15 -18.73 -2.70 -49.74
N VAL A 16 -18.15 -2.10 -50.78
CA VAL A 16 -16.70 -1.86 -50.86
C VAL A 16 -16.24 -0.97 -49.70
N LEU A 17 -16.95 0.11 -49.41
CA LEU A 17 -16.62 0.99 -48.28
C LEU A 17 -16.67 0.25 -46.94
N VAL A 18 -17.69 -0.57 -46.68
CA VAL A 18 -17.79 -1.37 -45.44
C VAL A 18 -16.60 -2.33 -45.28
N THR A 19 -16.14 -2.96 -46.36
CA THR A 19 -14.96 -3.84 -46.30
C THR A 19 -13.65 -3.10 -46.02
N LEU A 20 -13.53 -1.84 -46.46
CA LEU A 20 -12.35 -1.01 -46.21
C LEU A 20 -12.25 -0.53 -44.76
N PHE A 21 -13.39 -0.30 -44.08
CA PHE A 21 -13.40 0.12 -42.66
C PHE A 21 -13.31 -1.04 -41.66
N SER A 22 -13.46 -2.30 -42.09
CA SER A 22 -13.48 -3.47 -41.20
C SER A 22 -12.09 -3.98 -40.78
N HIS A 23 -10.99 -3.37 -41.26
CA HIS A 23 -9.63 -3.88 -41.06
C HIS A 23 -8.76 -3.10 -40.06
N ASN A 24 -9.31 -2.10 -39.37
CA ASN A 24 -8.62 -1.46 -38.26
C ASN A 24 -8.73 -2.33 -37.01
N ARG A 25 -7.96 -3.43 -36.97
CA ARG A 25 -7.69 -4.17 -35.73
C ARG A 25 -6.76 -3.31 -34.87
N ALA A 26 -7.33 -2.42 -34.07
CA ALA A 26 -6.62 -1.86 -32.95
C ALA A 26 -6.32 -3.01 -31.98
N PHE A 27 -5.07 -3.45 -31.94
CA PHE A 27 -4.60 -4.35 -30.88
C PHE A 27 -4.46 -3.51 -29.62
N ALA A 28 -5.57 -3.32 -28.91
CA ALA A 28 -5.48 -2.96 -27.50
C ALA A 28 -4.90 -4.18 -26.80
N THR A 29 -3.62 -4.12 -26.42
CA THR A 29 -3.05 -5.06 -25.45
C THR A 29 -3.77 -4.79 -24.14
N LEU A 30 -4.84 -5.55 -23.88
CA LEU A 30 -5.52 -5.52 -22.60
C LEU A 30 -4.50 -6.00 -21.57
N TRP A 31 -4.07 -5.11 -20.69
CA TRP A 31 -3.21 -5.49 -19.57
C TRP A 31 -3.95 -6.52 -18.72
N GLU A 32 -3.25 -7.58 -18.32
CA GLU A 32 -3.79 -8.58 -17.40
C GLU A 32 -4.06 -7.87 -16.06
N GLU A 33 -5.30 -7.90 -15.57
CA GLU A 33 -5.59 -7.44 -14.22
C GLU A 33 -5.04 -8.48 -13.24
N LEU A 34 -4.00 -8.11 -12.49
CA LEU A 34 -3.32 -8.99 -11.53
C LEU A 34 -3.53 -8.48 -10.12
N SER A 35 -3.70 -9.40 -9.16
CA SER A 35 -3.69 -9.03 -7.76
C SER A 35 -2.26 -8.66 -7.30
N PRO A 36 -2.09 -7.82 -6.26
CA PRO A 36 -0.79 -7.51 -5.69
C PRO A 36 0.03 -8.75 -5.30
N GLU A 37 -0.65 -9.75 -4.75
CA GLU A 37 -0.07 -11.03 -4.36
C GLU A 37 0.47 -11.78 -5.58
N GLU A 38 -0.28 -11.81 -6.69
CA GLU A 38 0.15 -12.45 -7.94
C GLU A 38 1.32 -11.69 -8.60
N VAL A 39 1.34 -10.35 -8.49
CA VAL A 39 2.45 -9.52 -8.99
C VAL A 39 3.75 -9.87 -8.25
N GLU A 40 3.70 -9.98 -6.92
CA GLU A 40 4.84 -10.38 -6.10
C GLU A 40 5.31 -11.80 -6.40
N GLU A 41 4.37 -12.74 -6.50
CA GLU A 41 4.67 -14.15 -6.77
C GLU A 41 5.41 -14.31 -8.11
N ARG A 42 4.91 -13.66 -9.17
CA ARG A 42 5.45 -13.75 -10.53
C ARG A 42 6.73 -12.93 -10.75
N ALA A 43 7.12 -12.08 -9.81
CA ALA A 43 8.34 -11.30 -9.93
C ALA A 43 9.59 -12.16 -9.70
N ASP A 44 10.56 -12.10 -10.60
CA ASP A 44 11.89 -12.67 -10.36
C ASP A 44 12.73 -11.71 -9.50
N VAL A 45 12.47 -10.40 -9.64
CA VAL A 45 13.23 -9.32 -9.02
C VAL A 45 12.26 -8.30 -8.43
N ILE A 46 12.50 -7.87 -7.19
CA ILE A 46 11.74 -6.82 -6.52
C ILE A 46 12.72 -5.82 -5.92
N VAL A 47 12.67 -4.58 -6.40
CA VAL A 47 13.62 -3.51 -6.05
C VAL A 47 12.90 -2.18 -5.88
N LYS A 48 13.40 -1.34 -4.98
CA LYS A 48 12.95 0.04 -4.78
C LYS A 48 14.07 1.02 -5.16
N GLY A 49 13.72 2.13 -5.79
CA GLY A 49 14.68 3.14 -6.20
C GLY A 49 14.15 4.11 -7.26
N LYS A 50 15.04 4.56 -8.14
CA LYS A 50 14.78 5.62 -9.13
C LYS A 50 15.37 5.27 -10.49
N PHE A 51 14.72 5.73 -11.56
CA PHE A 51 15.26 5.62 -12.91
C PHE A 51 16.36 6.65 -13.16
N ASP A 52 17.46 6.24 -13.77
CA ASP A 52 18.44 7.17 -14.32
C ASP A 52 18.07 7.52 -15.76
N PHE A 53 17.42 8.68 -15.93
CA PHE A 53 17.08 9.24 -17.25
C PHE A 53 18.21 10.07 -17.87
N SER A 54 19.36 10.20 -17.21
CA SER A 54 20.55 10.86 -17.77
C SER A 54 21.34 9.94 -18.69
N ALA A 55 21.27 8.62 -18.45
CA ALA A 55 21.83 7.59 -19.30
C ALA A 55 21.05 7.42 -20.62
N GLU A 56 21.73 6.88 -21.63
CA GLU A 56 21.11 6.58 -22.93
C GLU A 56 20.09 5.44 -22.78
N THR A 57 18.85 5.70 -23.19
CA THR A 57 17.80 4.68 -23.18
C THR A 57 18.06 3.65 -24.26
N THR A 58 17.93 2.36 -23.95
CA THR A 58 18.06 1.29 -24.93
C THR A 58 16.70 1.00 -25.56
N TYR A 59 16.47 1.55 -26.76
CA TYR A 59 15.34 1.17 -27.60
C TYR A 59 15.84 0.35 -28.78
N SER A 60 15.18 -0.77 -29.04
CA SER A 60 15.35 -1.53 -30.28
C SER A 60 13.99 -1.93 -30.82
N GLU A 61 13.89 -2.12 -32.14
CA GLU A 61 12.67 -2.65 -32.75
C GLU A 61 12.30 -4.04 -32.20
N GLN A 62 13.27 -4.76 -31.63
CA GLN A 62 13.09 -6.07 -30.99
C GLN A 62 12.53 -5.97 -29.56
N THR A 63 12.78 -4.85 -28.87
CA THR A 63 12.30 -4.59 -27.50
C THR A 63 10.99 -3.81 -27.49
N GLY A 64 10.60 -3.21 -28.62
CA GLY A 64 9.33 -2.50 -28.76
C GLY A 64 8.13 -3.36 -28.31
N PRO A 65 7.23 -2.83 -27.46
CA PRO A 65 7.06 -1.41 -27.09
C PRO A 65 7.89 -0.94 -25.88
N TYR A 66 8.82 -1.75 -25.36
CA TYR A 66 9.58 -1.43 -24.16
C TYR A 66 10.88 -0.66 -24.48
N VAL A 67 11.15 0.32 -23.63
CA VAL A 67 12.41 1.08 -23.55
C VAL A 67 13.16 0.61 -22.31
N GLY A 68 14.38 0.13 -22.50
CA GLY A 68 15.28 -0.18 -21.39
C GLY A 68 15.84 1.10 -20.78
N VAL A 69 15.62 1.29 -19.49
CA VAL A 69 16.13 2.43 -18.72
C VAL A 69 16.89 1.89 -17.51
N GLN A 70 18.03 2.49 -17.20
CA GLN A 70 18.76 2.16 -15.99
C GLN A 70 17.93 2.55 -14.76
N PHE A 71 17.97 1.70 -13.74
CA PHE A 71 17.27 1.88 -12.48
C PHE A 71 18.28 1.71 -11.35
N GLU A 72 18.50 2.79 -10.62
CA GLU A 72 19.36 2.85 -9.44
C GLU A 72 18.60 2.25 -8.25
N ILE A 73 19.16 1.20 -7.66
CA ILE A 73 18.55 0.44 -6.57
C ILE A 73 18.94 1.08 -5.24
N GLU A 74 17.94 1.52 -4.50
CA GLU A 74 18.11 1.95 -3.10
C GLU A 74 17.94 0.77 -2.13
N GLU A 75 16.99 -0.12 -2.41
CA GLU A 75 16.70 -1.31 -1.61
C GLU A 75 16.30 -2.49 -2.50
N ASP A 76 16.81 -3.68 -2.20
CA ASP A 76 16.46 -4.94 -2.83
C ASP A 76 15.63 -5.83 -1.88
N TYR A 77 14.54 -6.39 -2.40
CA TYR A 77 13.61 -7.24 -1.65
C TYR A 77 13.62 -8.68 -2.17
N LYS A 78 13.85 -8.87 -3.48
CA LYS A 78 13.93 -10.17 -4.13
C LYS A 78 14.90 -10.09 -5.31
N GLY A 79 15.74 -11.11 -5.45
CA GLY A 79 16.85 -11.12 -6.39
C GLY A 79 18.13 -10.52 -5.79
N ASN A 80 19.30 -10.91 -6.30
CA ASN A 80 20.60 -10.41 -5.84
C ASN A 80 21.20 -9.51 -6.92
N PHE A 81 20.98 -8.20 -6.83
CA PHE A 81 21.52 -7.22 -7.77
C PHE A 81 22.40 -6.22 -7.04
N PHE A 82 23.47 -5.79 -7.70
CA PHE A 82 24.39 -4.80 -7.16
C PHE A 82 24.11 -3.45 -7.82
N ASN A 83 23.48 -2.54 -7.07
CA ASN A 83 23.31 -1.11 -7.32
C ASN A 83 22.43 -0.70 -8.53
N GLU A 84 22.40 -1.45 -9.63
CA GLU A 84 21.63 -1.06 -10.82
C GLU A 84 21.04 -2.25 -11.59
N VAL A 85 19.91 -2.01 -12.27
CA VAL A 85 19.31 -2.91 -13.27
C VAL A 85 18.80 -2.13 -14.47
N THR A 86 18.70 -2.78 -15.64
CA THR A 86 17.99 -2.21 -16.80
C THR A 86 16.54 -2.70 -16.77
N ALA A 87 15.62 -1.81 -16.39
CA ALA A 87 14.20 -2.08 -16.35
C ALA A 87 13.52 -1.62 -17.65
N GLY A 88 12.61 -2.46 -18.15
CA GLY A 88 11.81 -2.20 -19.34
C GLY A 88 10.57 -1.41 -18.99
N ILE A 89 10.46 -0.21 -19.53
CA ILE A 89 9.31 0.68 -19.38
C ILE A 89 8.52 0.68 -20.69
N ASP A 90 7.20 0.55 -20.64
CA ASP A 90 6.37 0.79 -21.83
C ASP A 90 6.58 2.23 -22.32
N TYR A 91 6.89 2.41 -23.61
CA TYR A 91 7.16 3.73 -24.19
C TYR A 91 6.07 4.77 -23.86
N ASN A 92 4.81 4.34 -23.76
CA ASN A 92 3.68 5.23 -23.45
C ASN A 92 3.67 5.71 -21.98
N ASP A 93 4.29 4.95 -21.08
CA ASP A 93 4.39 5.28 -19.65
C ASP A 93 5.61 6.14 -19.32
N LEU A 94 6.59 6.24 -20.24
CA LEU A 94 7.86 6.91 -20.01
C LEU A 94 7.70 8.37 -19.55
N SER A 95 6.79 9.12 -20.17
CA SER A 95 6.53 10.52 -19.81
C SER A 95 5.96 10.66 -18.40
N ARG A 96 5.02 9.77 -18.03
CA ARG A 96 4.37 9.75 -16.72
C ARG A 96 5.37 9.43 -15.61
N ILE A 97 6.18 8.39 -15.80
CA ILE A 97 7.22 7.99 -14.83
C ILE A 97 8.24 9.11 -14.66
N ARG A 98 8.70 9.72 -15.76
CA ARG A 98 9.65 10.83 -15.71
C ARG A 98 9.09 12.04 -14.97
N GLU A 99 7.84 12.40 -15.22
CA GLU A 99 7.18 13.52 -14.52
C GLU A 99 6.98 13.21 -13.03
N PHE A 100 6.58 11.98 -12.68
CA PHE A 100 6.44 11.58 -11.28
C PHE A 100 7.76 11.67 -10.53
N GLN A 101 8.85 11.16 -11.10
CA GLN A 101 10.19 11.21 -10.49
C GLN A 101 10.73 12.63 -10.37
N LYS A 102 10.47 13.51 -11.36
CA LYS A 102 10.82 14.94 -11.28
C LYS A 102 10.19 15.65 -10.07
N ASN A 103 9.12 15.09 -9.52
CA ASN A 103 8.46 15.58 -8.33
C ASN A 103 8.83 14.75 -7.09
N ASP A 104 10.09 14.32 -6.99
CA ASP A 104 10.68 13.50 -5.92
C ASP A 104 9.95 12.17 -5.69
N GLY A 105 9.46 11.59 -6.79
CA GLY A 105 8.84 10.26 -6.78
C GLY A 105 9.87 9.14 -6.80
N GLU A 106 9.52 8.03 -6.16
CA GLU A 106 10.26 6.77 -6.10
C GLU A 106 9.39 5.64 -6.65
N PHE A 107 10.02 4.51 -6.98
CA PHE A 107 9.31 3.35 -7.52
C PHE A 107 9.70 2.08 -6.78
N LEU A 108 8.70 1.22 -6.55
CA LEU A 108 8.90 -0.19 -6.25
C LEU A 108 8.55 -0.98 -7.52
N LEU A 109 9.55 -1.68 -8.06
CA LEU A 109 9.45 -2.41 -9.31
C LEU A 109 9.38 -3.91 -9.04
N PHE A 110 8.41 -4.57 -9.66
CA PHE A 110 8.26 -6.01 -9.73
C PHE A 110 8.58 -6.44 -11.15
N LEU A 111 9.74 -7.05 -11.32
CA LEU A 111 10.30 -7.34 -12.62
C LEU A 111 10.41 -8.84 -12.86
N LYS A 112 10.23 -9.25 -14.11
CA LYS A 112 10.45 -10.61 -14.60
C LYS A 112 11.55 -10.62 -15.66
N SER A 113 12.27 -11.71 -15.72
CA SER A 113 13.25 -11.99 -16.75
C SER A 113 12.54 -12.05 -18.10
N THR A 114 13.12 -11.42 -19.11
CA THR A 114 12.69 -11.58 -20.49
C THR A 114 13.79 -12.26 -21.30
N PRO A 115 13.49 -12.82 -22.48
CA PRO A 115 14.53 -13.31 -23.39
C PRO A 115 15.52 -12.21 -23.83
N LEU A 116 15.15 -10.94 -23.62
CA LEU A 116 15.97 -9.77 -23.89
C LEU A 116 16.78 -9.44 -22.64
N ALA A 117 17.92 -8.75 -22.79
CA ALA A 117 18.75 -8.31 -21.66
C ALA A 117 18.13 -7.18 -20.81
N ILE A 118 16.80 -7.08 -20.81
CA ILE A 118 16.00 -6.07 -20.11
C ILE A 118 14.99 -6.80 -19.23
N LEU A 119 14.87 -6.38 -17.97
CA LEU A 119 13.87 -6.92 -17.06
C LEU A 119 12.53 -6.21 -17.27
N GLY A 120 11.50 -6.95 -17.68
CA GLY A 120 10.18 -6.39 -17.95
C GLY A 120 9.33 -6.31 -16.69
N SER A 121 8.44 -5.33 -16.58
CA SER A 121 7.50 -5.28 -15.45
C SER A 121 6.49 -6.43 -15.49
N VAL A 122 6.17 -6.97 -14.32
CA VAL A 122 5.17 -8.03 -14.17
C VAL A 122 3.78 -7.45 -14.49
N GLY A 123 3.08 -8.02 -15.47
CA GLY A 123 1.74 -7.55 -15.85
C GLY A 123 1.71 -6.11 -16.38
N GLY A 124 2.82 -5.58 -16.91
CA GLY A 124 2.88 -4.22 -17.43
C GLY A 124 2.79 -3.18 -16.29
N PRO A 125 1.79 -2.29 -16.27
CA PRO A 125 1.66 -1.27 -15.22
C PRO A 125 1.53 -1.84 -13.79
N ASN A 126 1.00 -3.06 -13.64
CA ASN A 126 0.82 -3.68 -12.31
C ASN A 126 2.14 -3.87 -11.56
N GLY A 127 3.23 -4.10 -12.28
CA GLY A 127 4.56 -4.29 -11.70
C GLY A 127 5.30 -2.99 -11.39
N VAL A 128 4.64 -1.83 -11.49
CA VAL A 128 5.23 -0.52 -11.20
C VAL A 128 4.40 0.18 -10.13
N VAL A 129 4.94 0.25 -8.92
CA VAL A 129 4.30 0.90 -7.78
C VAL A 129 4.93 2.27 -7.55
N PHE A 130 4.10 3.31 -7.55
CA PHE A 130 4.52 4.70 -7.36
C PHE A 130 4.59 5.03 -5.86
N ILE A 131 5.72 5.55 -5.40
CA ILE A 131 5.95 5.93 -4.00
C ILE A 131 6.30 7.41 -3.94
N LYS A 132 5.69 8.15 -2.99
CA LYS A 132 6.05 9.55 -2.76
C LYS A 132 5.92 9.90 -1.29
N ASN A 133 6.96 10.52 -0.73
CA ASN A 133 7.04 10.88 0.68
C ASN A 133 6.78 9.68 1.61
N GLY A 134 7.26 8.49 1.24
CA GLY A 134 7.06 7.27 2.01
C GLY A 134 5.62 6.73 2.02
N GLU A 135 4.79 7.11 1.05
CA GLU A 135 3.43 6.58 0.87
C GLU A 135 3.25 5.99 -0.52
N VAL A 136 2.49 4.91 -0.63
CA VAL A 136 2.11 4.31 -1.92
C VAL A 136 1.02 5.15 -2.58
N LYS A 137 1.24 5.53 -3.83
CA LYS A 137 0.30 6.28 -4.69
C LYS A 137 -0.35 5.31 -5.68
N ASN A 138 -1.38 4.61 -5.23
CA ASN A 138 -2.21 3.74 -6.04
C ASN A 138 -3.69 4.12 -5.88
N GLU A 139 -4.46 4.10 -6.97
CA GLU A 139 -5.90 4.37 -6.95
C GLU A 139 -6.68 3.20 -6.33
N ASP A 140 -6.21 1.97 -6.54
CA ASP A 140 -6.80 0.80 -5.92
C ASP A 140 -6.38 0.69 -4.45
N LYS A 141 -7.38 0.74 -3.57
CA LYS A 141 -7.18 0.72 -2.12
C LYS A 141 -6.56 -0.59 -1.64
N LYS A 142 -6.98 -1.74 -2.20
CA LYS A 142 -6.45 -3.05 -1.79
C LYS A 142 -4.97 -3.17 -2.12
N SER A 143 -4.60 -2.78 -3.34
CA SER A 143 -3.21 -2.74 -3.79
C SER A 143 -2.37 -1.78 -2.97
N LYS A 144 -2.91 -0.60 -2.65
CA LYS A 144 -2.24 0.35 -1.78
C LYS A 144 -1.93 -0.25 -0.40
N GLU A 145 -2.94 -0.81 0.28
CA GLU A 145 -2.80 -1.39 1.62
C GLU A 145 -1.77 -2.53 1.63
N TYR A 146 -1.80 -3.39 0.60
CA TYR A 146 -0.85 -4.49 0.44
C TYR A 146 0.59 -3.98 0.30
N PHE A 147 0.85 -3.04 -0.61
CA PHE A 147 2.22 -2.56 -0.82
C PHE A 147 2.73 -1.70 0.34
N GLU A 148 1.84 -1.00 1.06
CA GLU A 148 2.21 -0.31 2.30
C GLU A 148 2.58 -1.30 3.41
N GLU A 149 1.91 -2.45 3.48
CA GLU A 149 2.27 -3.55 4.38
C GLU A 149 3.59 -4.21 3.97
N PHE A 150 3.75 -4.53 2.69
CA PHE A 150 4.97 -5.10 2.11
C PHE A 150 6.21 -4.25 2.41
N LEU A 151 6.08 -2.93 2.30
CA LEU A 151 7.16 -1.97 2.59
C LEU A 151 7.32 -1.65 4.10
N GLY A 152 6.49 -2.22 4.98
CA GLY A 152 6.51 -1.91 6.41
C GLY A 152 6.14 -0.45 6.74
N LEU A 153 5.43 0.25 5.85
CA LEU A 153 5.02 1.65 6.02
C LEU A 153 3.89 1.78 7.03
N ASN A 154 3.05 0.74 7.13
CA ASN A 154 1.93 0.67 8.06
C ASN A 154 2.37 0.73 9.54
N ASP A 155 3.58 0.30 9.88
CA ASP A 155 4.10 0.37 11.25
C ASP A 155 4.49 1.80 11.67
N LYS A 156 4.93 2.63 10.73
CA LYS A 156 5.27 4.04 11.02
C LYS A 156 4.04 4.93 11.19
N SER A 157 2.96 4.64 10.47
CA SER A 157 1.67 5.34 10.61
C SER A 157 0.83 4.82 11.79
N ASN A 158 0.83 3.49 12.03
CA ASN A 158 0.06 2.88 13.11
C ASN A 158 0.77 2.84 14.46
N SER A 159 2.10 2.96 14.57
CA SER A 159 2.76 2.98 15.89
C SER A 159 2.30 4.13 16.78
N GLY A 160 1.88 5.28 16.22
CA GLY A 160 1.26 6.37 17.00
C GLY A 160 -0.20 6.09 17.39
N LEU A 161 -0.98 5.47 16.52
CA LEU A 161 -2.43 5.33 16.64
C LEU A 161 -2.85 4.02 17.33
N LEU A 162 -2.15 2.92 17.03
CA LEU A 162 -2.29 1.61 17.66
C LEU A 162 -1.82 1.63 19.12
N ASN A 163 -0.75 2.37 19.43
CA ASN A 163 -0.27 2.53 20.79
C ASN A 163 -1.31 3.29 21.64
N LYS A 164 -1.91 4.35 21.10
CA LYS A 164 -3.01 5.09 21.78
C LYS A 164 -4.24 4.20 22.06
N ASN A 165 -4.66 3.38 21.09
CA ASN A 165 -5.80 2.48 21.26
C ASN A 165 -5.51 1.32 22.22
N LYS A 166 -4.28 0.79 22.22
CA LYS A 166 -3.83 -0.25 23.16
C LYS A 166 -3.83 0.28 24.60
N TYR A 167 -3.34 1.51 24.83
CA TYR A 167 -3.39 2.15 26.14
C TYR A 167 -4.82 2.49 26.58
N MET A 168 -5.70 2.92 25.68
CA MET A 168 -7.11 3.16 26.01
C MET A 168 -7.83 1.88 26.44
N ASN A 169 -7.65 0.77 25.72
CA ASN A 169 -8.28 -0.50 26.08
C ASN A 169 -7.71 -1.07 27.39
N PHE A 170 -6.39 -0.97 27.60
CA PHE A 170 -5.78 -1.36 28.87
C PHE A 170 -6.30 -0.52 30.04
N LEU A 171 -6.43 0.80 29.88
CA LEU A 171 -6.94 1.70 30.90
C LEU A 171 -8.39 1.37 31.27
N ILE A 172 -9.25 1.08 30.28
CA ILE A 172 -10.64 0.70 30.52
C ILE A 172 -10.72 -0.60 31.33
N VAL A 173 -9.95 -1.64 30.94
CA VAL A 173 -9.92 -2.92 31.65
C VAL A 173 -9.38 -2.77 33.06
N PHE A 174 -8.30 -1.99 33.23
CA PHE A 174 -7.71 -1.71 34.54
C PHE A 174 -8.70 -1.00 35.47
N LEU A 175 -9.37 0.06 34.99
CA LEU A 175 -10.37 0.79 35.77
C LEU A 175 -11.58 -0.09 36.12
N ALA A 176 -11.99 -0.99 35.22
CA ALA A 176 -13.07 -1.94 35.48
C ALA A 176 -12.71 -2.95 36.58
N ILE A 177 -11.53 -3.58 36.50
CA ILE A 177 -11.05 -4.53 37.53
C ILE A 177 -10.92 -3.83 38.88
N TRP A 178 -10.37 -2.62 38.88
CA TRP A 178 -10.18 -1.83 40.07
C TRP A 178 -11.53 -1.41 40.70
N GLY A 179 -12.46 -0.93 39.89
CA GLY A 179 -13.82 -0.58 40.33
C GLY A 179 -14.56 -1.78 40.91
N CYS A 180 -14.49 -2.95 40.27
CA CYS A 180 -15.07 -4.19 40.78
C CYS A 180 -14.45 -4.59 42.12
N SER A 181 -13.12 -4.52 42.26
CA SER A 181 -12.41 -4.85 43.50
C SER A 181 -12.82 -3.92 44.64
N PHE A 182 -12.99 -2.62 44.37
CA PHE A 182 -13.47 -1.64 45.35
C PHE A 182 -14.90 -1.94 45.81
N ILE A 183 -15.81 -2.26 44.88
CA ILE A 183 -17.20 -2.62 45.21
C ILE A 183 -17.24 -3.87 46.07
N ILE A 184 -16.48 -4.92 45.73
CA ILE A 184 -16.41 -6.18 46.48
C ILE A 184 -15.89 -5.93 47.90
N ALA A 185 -14.77 -5.21 48.05
CA ALA A 185 -14.20 -4.86 49.35
C ALA A 185 -15.24 -4.11 50.21
N ARG A 186 -16.05 -3.26 49.59
CA ARG A 186 -17.09 -2.51 50.31
C ARG A 186 -18.27 -3.38 50.72
N VAL A 187 -18.75 -4.28 49.86
CA VAL A 187 -19.82 -5.23 50.22
C VAL A 187 -19.39 -6.10 51.39
N ILE A 188 -18.14 -6.59 51.39
CA ILE A 188 -17.57 -7.36 52.51
C ILE A 188 -17.54 -6.53 53.81
N SER A 189 -17.19 -5.25 53.71
CA SER A 189 -17.19 -4.32 54.84
C SER A 189 -18.60 -4.04 55.39
N LEU A 190 -19.63 -4.01 54.54
CA LEU A 190 -21.03 -3.81 54.95
C LEU A 190 -21.64 -5.04 55.60
N LEU A 191 -21.18 -6.24 55.22
CA LEU A 191 -21.61 -7.52 55.81
C LEU A 191 -21.05 -7.77 57.23
N GLY A 192 -20.48 -6.75 57.87
CA GLY A 192 -20.17 -6.77 59.30
C GLY A 192 -18.87 -7.48 59.68
N PHE A 193 -17.99 -7.78 58.72
CA PHE A 193 -16.64 -8.20 59.04
C PHE A 193 -15.85 -7.01 59.61
N LYS A 194 -15.69 -6.97 60.94
CA LYS A 194 -14.92 -5.99 61.73
C LYS A 194 -13.45 -5.80 61.32
N TRP A 195 -12.99 -6.54 60.30
CA TRP A 195 -11.63 -6.53 59.79
C TRP A 195 -11.37 -5.54 58.65
N SER A 196 -12.41 -4.84 58.17
CA SER A 196 -12.21 -3.83 57.13
C SER A 196 -11.56 -2.57 57.72
N PRO A 197 -10.40 -2.12 57.23
CA PRO A 197 -9.79 -0.85 57.63
C PRO A 197 -10.63 0.39 57.25
N PHE A 198 -11.74 0.20 56.52
CA PHE A 198 -12.64 1.26 56.02
C PHE A 198 -13.96 1.38 56.80
N GLY A 199 -14.04 0.79 57.99
CA GLY A 199 -15.28 0.71 58.77
C GLY A 199 -15.75 2.03 59.38
N ASN A 200 -14.84 3.00 59.61
CA ASN A 200 -15.14 4.25 60.34
C ASN A 200 -14.93 5.54 59.52
N THR A 201 -14.50 5.45 58.27
CA THR A 201 -14.17 6.60 57.42
C THR A 201 -15.37 7.04 56.56
N CYS A 202 -15.55 8.35 56.41
CA CYS A 202 -16.59 8.92 55.55
C CYS A 202 -16.33 8.53 54.09
N TRP A 203 -17.32 7.88 53.46
CA TRP A 203 -17.30 7.35 52.08
C TRP A 203 -16.66 8.27 51.03
N LYS A 204 -16.81 9.59 51.17
CA LYS A 204 -16.24 10.58 50.24
C LYS A 204 -14.72 10.62 50.29
N ASN A 205 -14.11 10.49 51.47
CA ASN A 205 -12.66 10.62 51.62
C ASN A 205 -11.95 9.37 51.10
N ASP A 206 -12.52 8.19 51.35
CA ASP A 206 -11.94 6.92 50.88
C ASP A 206 -11.98 6.81 49.35
N ALA A 207 -13.11 7.18 48.73
CA ALA A 207 -13.21 7.19 47.27
C ALA A 207 -12.17 8.12 46.62
N VAL A 208 -11.97 9.32 47.19
CA VAL A 208 -10.99 10.30 46.69
C VAL A 208 -9.56 9.81 46.86
N ILE A 209 -9.21 9.24 48.02
CA ILE A 209 -7.87 8.71 48.28
C ILE A 209 -7.57 7.54 47.34
N THR A 210 -8.51 6.62 47.20
CA THR A 210 -8.30 5.42 46.35
C THR A 210 -8.20 5.84 44.88
N PHE A 211 -9.04 6.77 44.41
CA PHE A 211 -8.93 7.31 43.05
C PHE A 211 -7.60 8.03 42.80
N ALA A 212 -7.13 8.84 43.76
CA ALA A 212 -5.84 9.51 43.66
C ALA A 212 -4.67 8.50 43.58
N GLN A 213 -4.72 7.42 44.36
CA GLN A 213 -3.73 6.34 44.29
C GLN A 213 -3.74 5.63 42.93
N ALA A 214 -4.92 5.32 42.40
CA ALA A 214 -5.05 4.69 41.08
C ALA A 214 -4.45 5.59 39.99
N LEU A 215 -4.74 6.90 40.03
CA LEU A 215 -4.23 7.87 39.05
C LEU A 215 -2.70 7.99 39.12
N ILE A 216 -2.12 8.06 40.33
CA ILE A 216 -0.66 8.10 40.52
C ILE A 216 -0.02 6.82 39.97
N ILE A 217 -0.56 5.64 40.27
CA ILE A 217 -0.04 4.37 39.77
C ILE A 217 -0.10 4.33 38.24
N THR A 218 -1.20 4.75 37.63
CA THR A 218 -1.33 4.83 36.17
C THR A 218 -0.27 5.75 35.56
N VAL A 219 -0.05 6.93 36.14
CA VAL A 219 0.98 7.87 35.65
C VAL A 219 2.38 7.25 35.75
N VAL A 220 2.73 6.63 36.88
CA VAL A 220 4.03 5.95 37.06
C VAL A 220 4.21 4.82 36.04
N PHE A 221 3.16 4.03 35.80
CA PHE A 221 3.22 2.92 34.85
C PHE A 221 3.42 3.42 33.41
N ILE A 222 2.77 4.53 33.02
CA ILE A 222 2.98 5.17 31.72
C ILE A 222 4.42 5.67 31.59
N PHE A 223 4.98 6.29 32.63
CA PHE A 223 6.38 6.75 32.60
C PHE A 223 7.37 5.59 32.47
N LEU A 224 7.18 4.50 33.22
CA LEU A 224 8.03 3.31 33.16
C LEU A 224 7.91 2.55 31.83
N ALA A 225 6.75 2.59 31.18
CA ALA A 225 6.54 1.93 29.89
C ALA A 225 7.16 2.69 28.70
N ASN A 226 7.46 3.98 28.88
CA ASN A 226 8.03 4.84 27.83
C ASN A 226 9.53 5.15 28.03
N SER A 227 10.13 4.69 29.14
CA SER A 227 11.57 4.80 29.44
C SER A 227 12.32 3.53 29.04
#